data_AF-A0A183JEV8-F1
#
_entry.id   AF-A0A183JEV8-F1
#
_cell.length_a   1.000
_cell.length_b   1.000
_cell.length_c   1.000
_cell.angle_alpha   90.00
_cell.angle_beta   90.00
_cell.angle_gamma   90.00
#
_symmetry.space_group_name_H-M   'P 1'
#
loop_
_entity.id
_entity.type
_entity.pdbx_description
1 polymer ?
#
loop_
_entity_poly.entity_id
_entity_poly.type
_entity_poly.pdbx_seq_one_letter_code
_entity_poly.pdbx_strand_id
1 'polypeptide(L)'
;MVTPNPKDLYRFCDLVMESVVEMSPPSYDLPWLPGFEECKTDYERVKKFMSMPFLRQFKISISDQSSAVKNNSIAKQKREQGNEAWRTNNLSLALRYYTEAIFFASSSEEKALGYGNRSCVLSRIGVHEAVLQDIDLAIKYNFPKDRRPRLFIRRAQSLISLKLFKDALTEFNNCVEYMKSENLTIPNNLNEMMQKGIKDCSTIIKDEVLIDNSVIPYFVHEAKSLIMKHENTQTIITKNYNNPNNSSNITDHNLHPSIFRSLHLQDPPAVKLNYNDEFGWHIVATKNIQPGELLILDKPYSCRLHYNRLLLNCYRCSKRCINPIPCRNCTQVGFCSELCEQEAWNPVWIDINTSLPLESTADLSLPCHRFECGLVDRLIIEDYAGWKRLRSKSSNDLTVSIKKLKSFIDKLSDDDVIGGPNISWLAFSLLTKTAPNILNRLIKVN
;
A
#
# COMPACT_ATOMS: atom_id res chain seq x y z
N MET A 1 4.96 24.55 3.10
CA MET A 1 5.17 23.16 2.66
C MET A 1 6.56 23.05 2.02
N VAL A 2 7.53 22.48 2.74
CA VAL A 2 8.91 22.34 2.24
C VAL A 2 9.00 21.01 1.50
N THR A 3 8.90 21.03 0.18
CA THR A 3 9.33 19.88 -0.64
C THR A 3 10.85 19.77 -0.53
N PRO A 4 11.43 18.59 -0.22
CA PRO A 4 12.83 18.35 -0.53
C PRO A 4 13.03 18.65 -2.00
N ASN A 5 14.01 19.49 -2.31
CA ASN A 5 14.41 19.72 -3.68
C ASN A 5 14.90 18.36 -4.23
N PRO A 6 14.41 17.88 -5.39
CA PRO A 6 14.96 16.66 -6.01
C PRO A 6 16.48 16.69 -6.07
N LYS A 7 17.09 17.88 -6.25
CA LYS A 7 18.54 18.07 -6.21
C LYS A 7 19.19 17.68 -4.88
N ASP A 8 18.52 17.95 -3.74
CA ASP A 8 19.04 17.57 -2.42
C ASP A 8 19.00 16.04 -2.26
N LEU A 9 17.94 15.38 -2.74
CA LEU A 9 17.86 13.92 -2.74
C LEU A 9 18.95 13.29 -3.61
N TYR A 10 19.13 13.78 -4.85
CA TYR A 10 20.19 13.29 -5.73
C TYR A 10 21.57 13.49 -5.10
N ARG A 11 21.84 14.68 -4.55
CA ARG A 11 23.11 14.98 -3.87
C ARG A 11 23.34 14.07 -2.66
N PHE A 12 22.30 13.77 -1.88
CA PHE A 12 22.42 12.80 -0.79
C PHE A 12 22.77 11.40 -1.33
N CYS A 13 22.11 10.95 -2.40
CA CYS A 13 22.43 9.68 -3.06
C CYS A 13 23.89 9.65 -3.53
N ASP A 14 24.36 10.72 -4.19
CA ASP A 14 25.75 10.84 -4.66
C ASP A 14 26.75 10.76 -3.50
N LEU A 15 26.51 11.49 -2.41
CA LEU A 15 27.34 11.43 -1.21
C LEU A 15 27.41 10.03 -0.59
N VAL A 16 26.29 9.31 -0.57
CA VAL A 16 26.27 7.91 -0.10
C VAL A 16 27.06 7.02 -1.05
N MET A 17 26.90 7.19 -2.37
CA MET A 17 27.65 6.43 -3.38
C MET A 17 29.16 6.67 -3.26
N GLU A 18 29.59 7.93 -3.19
CA GLU A 18 31.01 8.32 -3.00
C GLU A 18 31.55 7.72 -1.70
N SER A 19 30.83 7.88 -0.59
CA SER A 19 31.24 7.34 0.72
C SER A 19 31.40 5.82 0.69
N VAL A 20 30.58 5.10 -0.08
CA VAL A 20 30.70 3.64 -0.24
C VAL A 20 31.94 3.26 -1.03
N VAL A 21 32.27 4.03 -2.08
CA VAL A 21 33.39 3.76 -2.99
C VAL A 21 34.75 4.06 -2.33
N GLU A 22 34.85 5.12 -1.53
CA GLU A 22 36.13 5.59 -0.95
C GLU A 22 36.65 4.78 0.25
N MET A 23 35.84 3.90 0.85
CA MET A 23 36.23 3.17 2.07
C MET A 23 37.18 1.99 1.78
N SER A 24 38.32 1.90 2.48
CA SER A 24 39.26 0.76 2.38
C SER A 24 38.71 -0.54 3.03
N PRO A 25 39.13 -1.75 2.61
CA PRO A 25 38.74 -3.01 3.27
C PRO A 25 39.50 -3.21 4.61
N PRO A 26 38.80 -3.44 5.75
CA PRO A 26 39.43 -3.91 6.98
C PRO A 26 39.57 -5.43 7.03
N SER A 27 40.45 -5.85 7.93
CA SER A 27 41.05 -7.17 8.05
C SER A 27 40.59 -7.95 9.28
N TYR A 28 39.28 -8.12 9.53
CA TYR A 28 38.82 -8.92 10.70
C TYR A 28 37.46 -9.62 10.49
N ASP A 29 37.33 -10.80 11.10
CA ASP A 29 36.09 -11.57 11.31
C ASP A 29 35.23 -10.90 12.40
N LEU A 30 33.92 -10.69 12.14
CA LEU A 30 33.09 -9.73 12.88
C LEU A 30 32.10 -10.36 13.89
N PRO A 31 32.13 -9.97 15.19
CA PRO A 31 30.96 -9.55 15.96
C PRO A 31 30.59 -8.08 15.63
N TRP A 32 29.45 -7.59 16.11
CA TRP A 32 28.82 -6.25 15.86
C TRP A 32 29.75 -5.07 15.48
N LEU A 33 29.26 -4.15 14.63
CA LEU A 33 29.95 -2.92 14.17
C LEU A 33 30.58 -2.11 15.32
N PRO A 34 31.90 -2.19 15.57
CA PRO A 34 32.52 -1.46 16.67
C PRO A 34 32.39 0.05 16.47
N GLY A 35 31.80 0.78 17.42
CA GLY A 35 31.53 2.22 17.32
C GLY A 35 30.26 2.59 16.54
N PHE A 36 29.34 1.64 16.30
CA PHE A 36 27.99 1.97 15.80
C PHE A 36 27.16 2.69 16.86
N GLU A 37 27.36 2.35 18.12
CA GLU A 37 26.82 2.99 19.33
C GLU A 37 27.28 4.44 19.50
N GLU A 38 28.44 4.80 18.93
CA GLU A 38 28.98 6.17 18.96
C GLU A 38 28.34 7.07 17.89
N CYS A 39 27.62 6.49 16.94
CA CYS A 39 26.96 7.21 15.85
C CYS A 39 25.75 7.99 16.39
N LYS A 40 25.84 9.31 16.32
CA LYS A 40 24.83 10.28 16.74
C LYS A 40 23.76 10.51 15.68
N THR A 41 24.05 10.17 14.43
CA THR A 41 23.10 10.33 13.30
C THR A 41 22.90 9.03 12.52
N ASP A 42 21.74 8.88 11.89
CA ASP A 42 21.48 7.74 10.99
C ASP A 42 22.43 7.72 9.79
N TYR A 43 22.95 8.88 9.37
CA TYR A 43 23.95 8.96 8.33
C TYR A 43 25.31 8.40 8.76
N GLU A 44 25.76 8.68 9.99
CA GLU A 44 26.94 8.05 10.56
C GLU A 44 26.74 6.53 10.70
N ARG A 45 25.56 6.10 11.16
CA ARG A 45 25.19 4.67 11.21
C ARG A 45 25.22 4.02 9.84
N VAL A 46 24.67 4.67 8.82
CA VAL A 46 24.72 4.20 7.43
C VAL A 46 26.17 4.14 6.95
N LYS A 47 26.98 5.20 7.10
CA LYS A 47 28.42 5.16 6.73
C LYS A 47 29.14 4.00 7.41
N LYS A 48 28.94 3.83 8.72
CA LYS A 48 29.56 2.76 9.51
C LYS A 48 29.10 1.38 9.01
N PHE A 49 27.81 1.19 8.79
CA PHE A 49 27.23 -0.04 8.26
C PHE A 49 27.79 -0.36 6.86
N MET A 50 27.84 0.63 5.98
CA MET A 50 28.37 0.49 4.62
C MET A 50 29.90 0.28 4.59
N SER A 51 30.62 0.57 5.67
CA SER A 51 32.05 0.28 5.78
C SER A 51 32.37 -1.22 5.89
N MET A 52 31.39 -2.09 6.17
CA MET A 52 31.62 -3.53 6.29
C MET A 52 31.88 -4.19 4.91
N PRO A 53 33.01 -4.90 4.70
CA PRO A 53 33.34 -5.52 3.41
C PRO A 53 32.27 -6.43 2.84
N PHE A 54 31.62 -7.23 3.69
CA PHE A 54 30.58 -8.14 3.24
C PHE A 54 29.31 -7.37 2.83
N LEU A 55 29.07 -6.16 3.32
CA LEU A 55 27.93 -5.34 2.89
C LEU A 55 28.24 -4.48 1.66
N ARG A 56 29.49 -4.43 1.19
CA ARG A 56 29.93 -3.61 0.05
C ARG A 56 29.82 -4.29 -1.32
N GLN A 57 29.50 -5.58 -1.36
CA GLN A 57 29.33 -6.27 -2.65
C GLN A 57 27.85 -6.23 -3.05
N PHE A 58 27.39 -5.03 -3.42
CA PHE A 58 26.07 -4.76 -3.95
C PHE A 58 26.22 -3.78 -5.12
N LYS A 59 25.27 -3.77 -6.04
CA LYS A 59 25.31 -2.88 -7.21
C LYS A 59 24.28 -1.78 -7.05
N ILE A 60 24.70 -0.54 -7.27
CA ILE A 60 23.78 0.59 -7.33
C ILE A 60 23.46 0.87 -8.80
N SER A 61 22.19 1.04 -9.12
CA SER A 61 21.75 1.50 -10.43
C SER A 61 20.58 2.46 -10.31
N ILE A 62 20.34 3.22 -11.37
CA ILE A 62 19.21 4.14 -11.47
C ILE A 62 18.17 3.50 -12.36
N SER A 63 16.94 3.36 -11.86
CA SER A 63 15.83 2.86 -12.67
C SER A 63 15.21 4.02 -13.47
N ASP A 64 15.19 3.91 -14.79
CA ASP A 64 14.33 4.75 -15.64
C ASP A 64 12.86 4.39 -15.37
N GLN A 65 12.08 5.40 -14.98
CA GLN A 65 10.65 5.23 -14.69
C GLN A 65 9.74 5.74 -15.83
N SER A 66 10.27 5.87 -17.04
CA SER A 66 9.50 6.21 -18.26
C SER A 66 8.21 5.38 -18.44
N SER A 67 8.22 4.11 -18.04
CA SER A 67 7.05 3.21 -18.09
C SER A 67 5.92 3.54 -17.10
N ALA A 68 6.19 4.37 -16.09
CA ALA A 68 5.22 4.75 -15.07
C ALA A 68 4.31 5.91 -15.50
N VAL A 69 4.58 6.53 -16.66
CA VAL A 69 3.86 7.69 -17.17
C VAL A 69 2.53 7.26 -17.81
N LYS A 70 1.48 8.03 -17.55
CA LYS A 70 0.16 7.81 -18.16
C LYS A 70 0.22 7.99 -19.67
N ASN A 71 -0.45 7.10 -20.40
CA ASN A 71 -0.44 7.05 -21.85
C ASN A 71 -1.82 6.62 -22.39
N ASN A 72 -2.52 7.54 -23.06
CA ASN A 72 -3.86 7.28 -23.58
C ASN A 72 -3.91 6.22 -24.69
N SER A 73 -2.82 6.05 -25.47
CA SER A 73 -2.75 5.00 -26.49
C SER A 73 -2.73 3.62 -25.85
N ILE A 74 -1.91 3.46 -24.81
CA ILE A 74 -1.87 2.22 -24.01
C ILE A 74 -3.21 2.02 -23.28
N ALA A 75 -3.81 3.08 -22.72
CA ALA A 75 -5.11 3.01 -22.07
C ALA A 75 -6.18 2.47 -23.02
N LYS A 76 -6.25 3.00 -24.25
CA LYS A 76 -7.16 2.54 -25.30
C LYS A 76 -6.91 1.07 -25.67
N GLN A 77 -5.65 0.67 -25.88
CA GLN A 77 -5.29 -0.71 -26.17
C GLN A 77 -5.74 -1.67 -25.06
N LYS A 78 -5.46 -1.33 -23.79
CA LYS A 78 -5.91 -2.12 -22.63
C LYS A 78 -7.44 -2.20 -22.56
N ARG A 79 -8.13 -1.11 -22.87
CA ARG A 79 -9.60 -1.09 -22.92
C ARG A 79 -10.14 -2.00 -24.02
N GLU A 80 -9.51 -2.03 -25.19
CA GLU A 80 -9.88 -2.94 -26.29
C GLU A 80 -9.63 -4.42 -25.91
N GLN A 81 -8.52 -4.73 -25.24
CA GLN A 81 -8.28 -6.05 -24.66
C GLN A 81 -9.35 -6.43 -23.61
N GLY A 82 -9.76 -5.47 -22.78
CA GLY A 82 -10.88 -5.65 -21.85
C GLY A 82 -12.20 -5.93 -22.56
N ASN A 83 -12.48 -5.26 -23.68
CA ASN A 83 -13.67 -5.52 -24.50
C ASN A 83 -13.66 -6.92 -25.10
N GLU A 84 -12.51 -7.43 -25.53
CA GLU A 84 -12.35 -8.80 -26.01
C GLU A 84 -12.61 -9.82 -24.90
N ALA A 85 -11.98 -9.63 -23.74
CA ALA A 85 -12.18 -10.47 -22.57
C ALA A 85 -13.66 -10.46 -22.10
N TRP A 86 -14.32 -9.31 -22.18
CA TRP A 86 -15.75 -9.17 -21.88
C TRP A 86 -16.62 -9.97 -22.87
N ARG A 87 -16.36 -9.87 -24.18
CA ARG A 87 -17.10 -10.60 -25.21
C ARG A 87 -16.92 -12.12 -25.10
N THR A 88 -15.76 -12.57 -24.65
CA THR A 88 -15.45 -13.99 -24.37
C THR A 88 -15.87 -14.44 -22.96
N ASN A 89 -16.59 -13.60 -22.21
CA ASN A 89 -17.07 -13.86 -20.85
C ASN A 89 -15.96 -14.18 -19.82
N ASN A 90 -14.72 -13.76 -20.08
CA ASN A 90 -13.62 -13.88 -19.13
C ASN A 90 -13.60 -12.66 -18.19
N LEU A 91 -14.44 -12.71 -17.15
CA LEU A 91 -14.65 -11.60 -16.22
C LEU A 91 -13.36 -11.18 -15.48
N SER A 92 -12.53 -12.14 -15.07
CA SER A 92 -11.28 -11.85 -14.36
C SER A 92 -10.32 -11.05 -15.25
N LEU A 93 -10.19 -11.43 -16.51
CA LEU A 93 -9.30 -10.76 -17.45
C LEU A 93 -9.87 -9.39 -17.88
N ALA A 94 -11.19 -9.29 -18.07
CA ALA A 94 -11.86 -8.03 -18.36
C ALA A 94 -11.67 -7.01 -17.23
N LEU A 95 -11.87 -7.43 -15.97
CA LEU A 95 -11.67 -6.57 -14.80
C LEU A 95 -10.23 -6.06 -14.73
N ARG A 96 -9.25 -6.96 -14.94
CA ARG A 96 -7.83 -6.61 -14.95
C ARG A 96 -7.52 -5.58 -16.04
N TYR A 97 -7.91 -5.85 -17.29
CA TYR A 97 -7.59 -4.96 -18.41
C TYR A 97 -8.30 -3.62 -18.34
N TYR A 98 -9.55 -3.55 -17.89
CA TYR A 98 -10.20 -2.25 -17.67
C TYR A 98 -9.55 -1.47 -16.51
N THR A 99 -9.11 -2.15 -15.46
CA THR A 99 -8.35 -1.51 -14.38
C THR A 99 -7.00 -0.97 -14.89
N GLU A 100 -6.25 -1.77 -15.65
CA GLU A 100 -5.01 -1.31 -16.29
C GLU A 100 -5.28 -0.11 -17.22
N ALA A 101 -6.35 -0.14 -18.03
CA ALA A 101 -6.73 0.97 -18.91
C ALA A 101 -6.94 2.28 -18.12
N ILE A 102 -7.66 2.22 -17.00
CA ILE A 102 -7.89 3.38 -16.11
C ILE A 102 -6.57 3.90 -15.53
N PHE A 103 -5.62 3.01 -15.18
CA PHE A 103 -4.32 3.40 -14.64
C PHE A 103 -3.47 4.15 -15.66
N PHE A 104 -3.50 3.71 -16.93
CA PHE A 104 -2.80 4.37 -18.04
C PHE A 104 -3.49 5.65 -18.52
N ALA A 105 -4.79 5.85 -18.27
CA ALA A 105 -5.53 6.99 -18.80
C ALA A 105 -5.07 8.33 -18.20
N SER A 106 -4.65 9.27 -19.05
CA SER A 106 -4.41 10.67 -18.68
C SER A 106 -5.61 11.56 -18.99
N SER A 107 -6.30 11.34 -20.12
CA SER A 107 -7.47 12.13 -20.54
C SER A 107 -8.73 11.77 -19.75
N SER A 108 -9.63 12.75 -19.60
CA SER A 108 -10.95 12.51 -19.01
C SER A 108 -11.76 11.50 -19.82
N GLU A 109 -11.65 11.53 -21.15
CA GLU A 109 -12.36 10.59 -22.03
C GLU A 109 -11.99 9.13 -21.75
N GLU A 110 -10.71 8.78 -21.76
CA GLU A 110 -10.28 7.38 -21.51
C GLU A 110 -10.58 6.95 -20.08
N LYS A 111 -10.48 7.86 -19.09
CA LYS A 111 -10.93 7.59 -17.72
C LYS A 111 -12.41 7.25 -17.67
N ALA A 112 -13.26 8.09 -18.27
CA ALA A 112 -14.70 7.89 -18.27
C ALA A 112 -15.07 6.56 -18.92
N LEU A 113 -14.52 6.27 -20.10
CA LEU A 113 -14.75 5.01 -20.80
C LEU A 113 -14.27 3.79 -19.99
N GLY A 114 -13.09 3.89 -19.36
CA GLY A 114 -12.54 2.86 -18.50
C GLY A 114 -13.46 2.53 -17.33
N TYR A 115 -13.88 3.54 -16.56
CA TYR A 115 -14.79 3.36 -15.42
C TYR A 115 -16.16 2.83 -15.86
N GLY A 116 -16.72 3.38 -16.94
CA GLY A 116 -18.00 2.92 -17.48
C GLY A 116 -17.97 1.46 -17.91
N ASN A 117 -16.85 0.99 -18.49
CA ASN A 117 -16.67 -0.41 -18.86
C ASN A 117 -16.40 -1.32 -17.65
N ARG A 118 -15.54 -0.90 -16.72
CA ARG A 118 -15.24 -1.67 -15.49
C ARG A 118 -16.50 -1.89 -14.65
N SER A 119 -17.39 -0.89 -14.58
CA SER A 119 -18.68 -1.02 -13.89
C SER A 119 -19.59 -2.12 -14.47
N CYS A 120 -19.49 -2.44 -15.78
CA CYS A 120 -20.19 -3.60 -16.35
C CYS A 120 -19.73 -4.91 -15.70
N VAL A 121 -18.40 -5.06 -15.57
CA VAL A 121 -17.78 -6.27 -15.01
C VAL A 121 -18.10 -6.39 -13.53
N LEU A 122 -17.99 -5.29 -12.78
CA LEU A 122 -18.33 -5.25 -11.36
C LEU A 122 -19.80 -5.61 -11.10
N SER A 123 -20.72 -5.13 -11.96
CA SER A 123 -22.13 -5.48 -11.89
C SER A 123 -22.36 -6.97 -12.14
N ARG A 124 -21.60 -7.58 -13.06
CA ARG A 124 -21.68 -9.02 -13.33
C ARG A 124 -21.10 -9.88 -12.19
N ILE A 125 -20.10 -9.36 -11.48
CA ILE A 125 -19.50 -10.02 -10.30
C ILE A 125 -20.41 -9.87 -9.05
N GLY A 126 -21.29 -8.86 -9.03
CA GLY A 126 -22.22 -8.60 -7.92
C GLY A 126 -21.69 -7.66 -6.85
N VAL A 127 -20.64 -6.87 -7.15
CA VAL A 127 -20.08 -5.89 -6.21
C VAL A 127 -20.71 -4.52 -6.46
N HIS A 128 -21.94 -4.35 -5.99
CA HIS A 128 -22.81 -3.25 -6.40
C HIS A 128 -22.34 -1.87 -5.89
N GLU A 129 -21.73 -1.77 -4.72
CA GLU A 129 -21.21 -0.49 -4.22
C GLU A 129 -20.04 0.01 -5.07
N ALA A 130 -19.20 -0.90 -5.56
CA ALA A 130 -18.12 -0.59 -6.50
C ALA A 130 -18.66 -0.15 -7.87
N VAL A 131 -19.81 -0.68 -8.30
CA VAL A 131 -20.50 -0.22 -9.52
C VAL A 131 -20.93 1.23 -9.37
N LEU A 132 -21.54 1.60 -8.25
CA LEU A 132 -22.00 2.98 -8.00
C LEU A 132 -20.82 3.96 -8.04
N GLN A 133 -19.69 3.61 -7.41
CA GLN A 133 -18.46 4.40 -7.42
C GLN A 133 -17.88 4.59 -8.82
N ASP A 134 -17.77 3.52 -9.60
CA ASP A 134 -17.25 3.60 -10.97
C ASP A 134 -18.19 4.44 -11.86
N ILE A 135 -19.50 4.37 -11.66
CA ILE A 135 -20.46 5.21 -12.39
C ILE A 135 -20.29 6.69 -12.03
N ASP A 136 -20.13 7.02 -10.75
CA ASP A 136 -19.89 8.40 -10.30
C ASP A 136 -18.60 8.96 -10.91
N LEU A 137 -17.53 8.16 -10.93
CA LEU A 137 -16.26 8.54 -11.57
C LEU A 137 -16.42 8.67 -13.09
N ALA A 138 -17.16 7.78 -13.75
CA ALA A 138 -17.42 7.88 -15.18
C ALA A 138 -18.13 9.19 -15.53
N ILE A 139 -19.16 9.57 -14.76
CA ILE A 139 -19.90 10.82 -14.94
C ILE A 139 -19.00 12.03 -14.65
N LYS A 140 -18.23 12.01 -13.56
CA LYS A 140 -17.26 13.05 -13.19
C LYS A 140 -16.25 13.34 -14.32
N TYR A 141 -15.83 12.31 -15.04
CA TYR A 141 -14.92 12.44 -16.18
C TYR A 141 -15.61 12.67 -17.53
N ASN A 142 -16.89 13.07 -17.52
CA ASN A 142 -17.69 13.37 -18.71
C ASN A 142 -17.93 12.18 -19.63
N PHE A 143 -18.46 11.08 -19.08
CA PHE A 143 -18.91 9.95 -19.90
C PHE A 143 -19.79 10.40 -21.08
N PRO A 144 -19.62 9.82 -22.29
CA PRO A 144 -20.33 10.23 -23.49
C PRO A 144 -21.85 10.28 -23.31
N LYS A 145 -22.45 11.43 -23.62
CA LYS A 145 -23.84 11.77 -23.33
C LYS A 145 -24.84 10.77 -23.90
N ASP A 146 -24.62 10.33 -25.13
CA ASP A 146 -25.41 9.34 -25.87
C ASP A 146 -25.41 7.96 -25.20
N ARG A 147 -24.37 7.63 -24.43
CA ARG A 147 -24.22 6.35 -23.73
C ARG A 147 -24.54 6.41 -22.23
N ARG A 148 -24.75 7.59 -21.65
CA ARG A 148 -25.11 7.76 -20.23
C ARG A 148 -26.36 6.98 -19.79
N PRO A 149 -27.43 6.82 -20.61
CA PRO A 149 -28.58 6.01 -20.19
C PRO A 149 -28.21 4.59 -19.74
N ARG A 150 -27.14 4.00 -20.31
CA ARG A 150 -26.62 2.68 -19.88
C ARG A 150 -26.06 2.70 -18.47
N LEU A 151 -25.49 3.82 -18.04
CA LEU A 151 -24.98 3.98 -16.67
C LEU A 151 -26.13 4.17 -15.69
N PHE A 152 -27.12 5.03 -15.99
CA PHE A 152 -28.31 5.21 -15.13
C PHE A 152 -29.01 3.88 -14.87
N ILE A 153 -29.31 3.11 -15.91
CA ILE A 153 -29.98 1.82 -15.79
C ILE A 153 -29.14 0.85 -14.94
N ARG A 154 -27.83 0.78 -15.15
CA ARG A 154 -26.93 -0.07 -14.34
C ARG A 154 -26.85 0.37 -12.87
N ARG A 155 -26.84 1.69 -12.63
CA ARG A 155 -26.85 2.28 -11.28
C ARG A 155 -28.14 1.89 -10.56
N ALA A 156 -29.29 2.10 -11.19
CA ALA A 156 -30.60 1.72 -10.68
C ALA A 156 -30.70 0.21 -10.37
N GLN A 157 -30.20 -0.64 -11.27
CA GLN A 157 -30.13 -2.09 -11.03
C GLN A 157 -29.23 -2.47 -9.85
N SER A 158 -28.11 -1.77 -9.68
CA SER A 158 -27.22 -2.00 -8.54
C SER A 158 -27.86 -1.53 -7.23
N LEU A 159 -28.63 -0.44 -7.26
CA LEU A 159 -29.42 0.03 -6.11
C LEU A 159 -30.53 -0.97 -5.74
N ILE A 160 -31.21 -1.59 -6.72
CA ILE A 160 -32.14 -2.71 -6.48
C ILE A 160 -31.44 -3.87 -5.76
N SER A 161 -30.27 -4.29 -6.24
CA SER A 161 -29.51 -5.37 -5.58
C SER A 161 -29.11 -5.04 -4.14
N LEU A 162 -28.93 -3.75 -3.84
CA LEU A 162 -28.65 -3.23 -2.49
C LEU A 162 -29.92 -2.99 -1.66
N LYS A 163 -31.11 -3.34 -2.18
CA LYS A 163 -32.43 -3.09 -1.57
C LYS A 163 -32.75 -1.61 -1.35
N LEU A 164 -32.11 -0.72 -2.09
CA LEU A 164 -32.38 0.73 -2.08
C LEU A 164 -33.40 1.06 -3.17
N PHE A 165 -34.63 0.53 -3.02
CA PHE A 165 -35.65 0.59 -4.07
C PHE A 165 -36.10 2.03 -4.40
N LYS A 166 -36.19 2.90 -3.39
CA LYS A 166 -36.52 4.32 -3.58
C LYS A 166 -35.49 5.04 -4.44
N ASP A 167 -34.21 4.87 -4.11
CA ASP A 167 -33.11 5.48 -4.87
C ASP A 167 -33.04 4.91 -6.30
N ALA A 168 -33.28 3.60 -6.45
CA ALA A 168 -33.35 2.97 -7.77
C ALA A 168 -34.47 3.54 -8.64
N LEU A 169 -35.66 3.76 -8.07
CA LEU A 169 -36.79 4.35 -8.78
C LEU A 169 -36.48 5.79 -9.21
N THR A 170 -35.91 6.60 -8.31
CA THR A 170 -35.44 7.94 -8.65
C THR A 170 -34.45 7.91 -9.81
N GLU A 171 -33.51 6.97 -9.80
CA GLU A 171 -32.48 6.89 -10.84
C GLU A 171 -33.04 6.45 -12.21
N PHE A 172 -34.03 5.57 -12.24
CA PHE A 172 -34.74 5.25 -13.48
C PHE A 172 -35.51 6.45 -14.04
N ASN A 173 -36.18 7.22 -13.18
CA ASN A 173 -36.90 8.42 -13.61
C ASN A 173 -35.92 9.48 -14.14
N ASN A 174 -34.78 9.69 -13.48
CA ASN A 174 -33.70 10.54 -13.96
C ASN A 174 -33.24 10.12 -15.36
N CYS A 175 -33.14 8.80 -15.63
CA CYS A 175 -32.79 8.28 -16.95
C CYS A 175 -33.82 8.68 -18.01
N VAL A 176 -35.12 8.54 -17.71
CA VAL A 176 -36.22 8.89 -18.63
C VAL A 176 -36.21 10.38 -18.93
N GLU A 177 -36.05 11.22 -17.92
CA GLU A 177 -35.97 12.68 -18.08
C GLU A 177 -34.76 13.08 -18.90
N TYR A 178 -33.58 12.52 -18.58
CA TYR A 178 -32.35 12.78 -19.31
C TYR A 178 -32.45 12.40 -20.80
N MET A 179 -33.05 11.25 -21.09
CA MET A 179 -33.30 10.82 -22.48
C MET A 179 -34.23 11.77 -23.22
N LYS A 180 -35.28 12.27 -22.56
CA LYS A 180 -36.21 13.26 -23.15
C LYS A 180 -35.50 14.59 -23.42
N SER A 181 -34.72 15.09 -22.47
CA SER A 181 -34.03 16.39 -22.62
C SER A 181 -32.97 16.37 -23.71
N GLU A 182 -32.27 15.24 -23.88
CA GLU A 182 -31.19 15.10 -24.87
C GLU A 182 -31.66 14.44 -26.18
N ASN A 183 -32.98 14.19 -26.34
CA ASN A 183 -33.58 13.51 -27.51
C ASN A 183 -32.91 12.17 -27.86
N LEU A 184 -32.65 11.34 -26.85
CA LEU A 184 -31.95 10.06 -27.00
C LEU A 184 -32.90 8.87 -27.04
N THR A 185 -32.52 7.85 -27.81
CA THR A 185 -33.15 6.53 -27.82
C THR A 185 -32.18 5.47 -27.29
N ILE A 186 -32.74 4.43 -26.67
CA ILE A 186 -31.97 3.28 -26.16
C ILE A 186 -32.45 1.99 -26.82
N PRO A 187 -31.61 0.94 -26.88
CA PRO A 187 -32.02 -0.37 -27.38
C PRO A 187 -33.23 -0.94 -26.63
N ASN A 188 -34.11 -1.66 -27.33
CA ASN A 188 -35.37 -2.18 -26.78
C ASN A 188 -35.17 -2.99 -25.49
N ASN A 189 -34.15 -3.84 -25.43
CA ASN A 189 -33.84 -4.63 -24.25
C ASN A 189 -33.51 -3.76 -23.02
N LEU A 190 -32.79 -2.65 -23.20
CA LEU A 190 -32.53 -1.71 -22.10
C LEU A 190 -33.80 -0.97 -21.69
N ASN A 191 -34.65 -0.60 -22.64
CA ASN A 191 -35.93 0.04 -22.35
C ASN A 191 -36.85 -0.89 -21.55
N GLU A 192 -36.97 -2.16 -21.95
CA GLU A 192 -37.73 -3.18 -21.21
C GLU A 192 -37.19 -3.36 -19.79
N MET A 193 -35.86 -3.44 -19.62
CA MET A 193 -35.22 -3.54 -18.30
C MET A 193 -35.55 -2.32 -17.42
N MET A 194 -35.53 -1.12 -17.99
CA MET A 194 -35.87 0.12 -17.29
C MET A 194 -37.34 0.15 -16.87
N GLN A 195 -38.27 -0.10 -17.80
CA GLN A 195 -39.71 -0.07 -17.53
C GLN A 195 -40.11 -1.13 -16.49
N LYS A 196 -39.52 -2.34 -16.59
CA LYS A 196 -39.70 -3.38 -15.60
C LYS A 196 -39.20 -2.92 -14.22
N GLY A 197 -37.99 -2.36 -14.15
CA GLY A 197 -37.42 -1.86 -12.90
C GLY A 197 -38.27 -0.76 -12.25
N ILE A 198 -38.80 0.18 -13.03
CA ILE A 198 -39.72 1.22 -12.54
C ILE A 198 -40.97 0.59 -11.92
N LYS A 199 -41.60 -0.37 -12.63
CA LYS A 199 -42.80 -1.07 -12.16
C LYS A 199 -42.54 -1.85 -10.88
N ASP A 200 -41.46 -2.63 -10.85
CA ASP A 200 -41.10 -3.49 -9.73
C ASP A 200 -40.80 -2.63 -8.48
N CYS A 201 -39.94 -1.59 -8.59
CA CYS A 201 -39.66 -0.68 -7.48
C CYS A 201 -40.91 0.07 -7.00
N SER A 202 -41.76 0.55 -7.92
CA SER A 202 -42.99 1.26 -7.55
C SER A 202 -43.98 0.37 -6.80
N THR A 203 -43.98 -0.94 -7.07
CA THR A 203 -44.82 -1.91 -6.36
C THR A 203 -44.26 -2.16 -4.98
N ILE A 204 -42.96 -2.47 -4.88
CA ILE A 204 -42.27 -2.72 -3.60
C ILE A 204 -42.39 -1.53 -2.65
N ILE A 205 -42.20 -0.31 -3.13
CA ILE A 205 -42.29 0.89 -2.27
C ILE A 205 -43.71 1.09 -1.74
N LYS A 206 -44.75 0.77 -2.52
CA LYS A 206 -46.14 0.82 -2.05
C LYS A 206 -46.41 -0.21 -0.95
N ASP A 207 -45.78 -1.38 -1.05
CA ASP A 207 -45.89 -2.44 -0.06
C ASP A 207 -45.03 -2.17 1.19
N GLU A 208 -43.86 -1.54 1.06
CA GLU A 208 -42.93 -1.20 2.15
C GLU A 208 -43.41 -0.08 3.08
N VAL A 209 -44.38 0.76 2.67
CA VAL A 209 -45.03 1.72 3.58
C VAL A 209 -45.74 1.02 4.75
N LEU A 210 -45.92 -0.31 4.71
CA LEU A 210 -46.53 -1.14 5.76
C LEU A 210 -45.54 -1.81 6.72
N ILE A 211 -44.22 -1.70 6.53
CA ILE A 211 -43.23 -2.39 7.39
C ILE A 211 -42.08 -1.44 7.76
N ASP A 212 -41.92 -1.25 9.07
CA ASP A 212 -40.89 -0.43 9.70
C ASP A 212 -39.47 -0.86 9.30
N ASN A 213 -38.65 0.14 9.02
CA ASN A 213 -37.34 0.02 8.39
C ASN A 213 -36.24 -0.16 9.44
N SER A 214 -35.65 -1.35 9.52
CA SER A 214 -34.31 -1.48 10.06
C SER A 214 -33.56 -2.68 9.51
N VAL A 215 -32.98 -2.57 8.31
CA VAL A 215 -31.85 -3.44 7.95
C VAL A 215 -30.78 -2.64 7.22
N ILE A 216 -29.66 -2.48 7.92
CA ILE A 216 -28.42 -1.86 7.46
C ILE A 216 -27.76 -2.80 6.42
N PRO A 217 -27.22 -2.29 5.29
CA PRO A 217 -26.57 -3.12 4.29
C PRO A 217 -25.33 -3.83 4.83
N TYR A 218 -25.27 -5.13 4.58
CA TYR A 218 -24.17 -6.02 4.92
C TYR A 218 -23.06 -5.84 3.88
N PHE A 219 -22.13 -4.91 4.14
CA PHE A 219 -20.97 -4.74 3.27
C PHE A 219 -20.13 -6.02 3.22
N VAL A 220 -19.61 -6.26 2.00
CA VAL A 220 -18.39 -7.00 1.68
C VAL A 220 -17.55 -7.19 2.93
N HIS A 221 -17.50 -8.43 3.43
CA HIS A 221 -16.66 -8.81 4.55
C HIS A 221 -15.33 -8.05 4.45
N GLU A 222 -15.08 -7.14 5.40
CA GLU A 222 -13.71 -6.90 5.82
C GLU A 222 -13.11 -8.30 5.98
N ALA A 223 -11.96 -8.56 5.35
CA ALA A 223 -11.20 -9.75 5.71
C ALA A 223 -11.14 -9.71 7.24
N LYS A 224 -11.77 -10.68 7.91
CA LYS A 224 -11.82 -10.72 9.38
C LYS A 224 -10.39 -10.47 9.81
N SER A 225 -10.16 -9.37 10.50
CA SER A 225 -8.86 -9.14 11.08
C SER A 225 -8.58 -10.37 11.93
N LEU A 226 -7.50 -11.09 11.66
CA LEU A 226 -7.04 -12.15 12.55
C LEU A 226 -6.61 -11.56 13.90
N ILE A 227 -6.56 -10.23 14.01
CA ILE A 227 -6.61 -9.52 15.29
C ILE A 227 -8.00 -9.76 15.87
N MET A 228 -8.09 -10.73 16.79
CA MET A 228 -9.20 -10.78 17.74
C MET A 228 -9.36 -9.38 18.32
N LYS A 229 -10.51 -8.74 18.05
CA LYS A 229 -10.93 -7.53 18.75
C LYS A 229 -11.22 -7.94 20.20
N HIS A 230 -10.19 -8.18 20.99
CA HIS A 230 -10.34 -8.09 22.43
C HIS A 230 -10.55 -6.61 22.72
N GLU A 231 -11.74 -6.24 23.15
CA GLU A 231 -12.05 -4.89 23.67
C GLU A 231 -11.05 -4.48 24.77
N ASN A 232 -10.37 -5.45 25.38
CA ASN A 232 -9.31 -5.25 26.36
C ASN A 232 -7.99 -4.67 25.82
N THR A 233 -7.72 -4.67 24.50
CA THR A 233 -6.41 -4.26 23.96
C THR A 233 -6.19 -2.75 24.08
N GLN A 234 -7.24 -1.93 23.94
CA GLN A 234 -7.13 -0.48 24.16
C GLN A 234 -6.83 -0.13 25.62
N THR A 235 -7.40 -0.88 26.58
CA THR A 235 -7.14 -0.74 28.03
C THR A 235 -5.74 -1.16 28.45
N ILE A 236 -5.11 -2.14 27.78
CA ILE A 236 -3.73 -2.54 28.07
C ILE A 236 -2.75 -1.45 27.60
N ILE A 237 -2.99 -0.87 26.42
CA ILE A 237 -2.16 0.21 25.87
C ILE A 237 -2.25 1.48 26.74
N THR A 238 -3.42 1.80 27.31
CA THR A 238 -3.60 2.98 28.17
C THR A 238 -3.02 2.78 29.57
N LYS A 239 -3.11 1.58 30.18
CA LYS A 239 -2.52 1.33 31.51
C LYS A 239 -0.99 1.48 31.54
N ASN A 240 -0.29 1.10 30.47
CA ASN A 240 1.16 1.21 30.38
C ASN A 240 1.68 2.61 30.01
N TYR A 241 0.80 3.54 29.63
CA TYR A 241 1.19 4.95 29.39
C TYR A 241 1.46 5.72 30.69
N ASN A 242 0.94 5.23 31.82
CA ASN A 242 0.87 5.99 33.09
C ASN A 242 1.72 5.42 34.24
N ASN A 243 2.61 4.46 34.00
CA ASN A 243 3.41 3.86 35.10
C ASN A 243 4.92 4.12 34.89
N PRO A 244 5.52 5.14 35.55
CA PRO A 244 6.92 5.51 35.36
C PRO A 244 7.93 4.62 36.11
N ASN A 245 7.47 3.64 36.90
CA ASN A 245 8.28 3.08 37.99
C ASN A 245 8.60 1.58 37.85
N ASN A 246 9.14 1.13 36.71
CA ASN A 246 9.82 -0.17 36.64
C ASN A 246 11.17 -0.03 35.92
N SER A 247 12.09 0.65 36.58
CA SER A 247 13.52 0.55 36.33
C SER A 247 14.06 -0.65 37.10
N SER A 248 14.28 -1.79 36.43
CA SER A 248 15.05 -2.90 37.00
C SER A 248 16.16 -3.35 36.04
N ASN A 249 17.36 -2.81 36.29
CA ASN A 249 18.69 -3.42 36.16
C ASN A 249 18.95 -4.48 35.07
N ILE A 250 18.82 -4.10 33.81
CA ILE A 250 19.64 -4.63 32.70
C ILE A 250 20.11 -3.42 31.90
N THR A 251 21.34 -3.47 31.38
CA THR A 251 21.99 -2.47 30.53
C THR A 251 21.30 -2.36 29.15
N ASP A 252 20.03 -1.97 29.15
CA ASP A 252 19.10 -1.93 28.02
C ASP A 252 19.17 -0.60 27.24
N HIS A 253 20.36 0.00 27.15
CA HIS A 253 20.54 1.34 26.55
C HIS A 253 20.48 1.39 25.01
N ASN A 254 20.27 0.27 24.32
CA ASN A 254 20.45 0.18 22.86
C ASN A 254 19.21 -0.25 22.05
N LEU A 255 18.06 -0.49 22.68
CA LEU A 255 16.86 -0.99 22.00
C LEU A 255 15.77 0.08 21.97
N HIS A 256 15.15 0.26 20.79
CA HIS A 256 14.12 1.26 20.59
C HIS A 256 12.91 0.99 21.50
N PRO A 257 12.35 1.99 22.20
CA PRO A 257 11.27 1.79 23.19
C PRO A 257 10.04 1.05 22.67
N SER A 258 9.77 1.09 21.36
CA SER A 258 8.67 0.35 20.74
C SER A 258 8.88 -1.17 20.80
N ILE A 259 10.10 -1.66 20.55
CA ILE A 259 10.41 -3.10 20.56
C ILE A 259 10.24 -3.65 21.98
N PHE A 260 10.74 -2.92 22.98
CA PHE A 260 10.51 -3.27 24.38
C PHE A 260 9.03 -3.32 24.74
N ARG A 261 8.23 -2.34 24.30
CA ARG A 261 6.78 -2.31 24.52
C ARG A 261 6.08 -3.50 23.87
N SER A 262 6.49 -3.89 22.67
CA SER A 262 5.93 -5.03 21.93
C SER A 262 6.25 -6.39 22.55
N LEU A 263 7.39 -6.51 23.25
CA LEU A 263 7.78 -7.73 23.99
C LEU A 263 7.05 -7.85 25.33
N HIS A 264 6.66 -6.73 25.95
CA HIS A 264 5.99 -6.66 27.26
C HIS A 264 4.47 -6.47 27.14
N LEU A 265 3.82 -7.17 26.20
CA LEU A 265 2.36 -7.13 26.05
C LEU A 265 1.60 -7.83 27.19
N GLN A 266 2.28 -8.71 27.90
CA GLN A 266 1.74 -9.50 29.00
C GLN A 266 2.64 -9.33 30.22
N ASP A 267 2.09 -9.53 31.42
CA ASP A 267 2.83 -9.52 32.68
C ASP A 267 2.64 -10.86 33.43
N PRO A 268 3.68 -11.71 33.57
CA PRO A 268 5.02 -11.53 32.99
C PRO A 268 5.01 -11.67 31.44
N PRO A 269 5.99 -11.08 30.74
CA PRO A 269 6.10 -11.17 29.28
C PRO A 269 6.11 -12.63 28.82
N ALA A 270 5.47 -12.97 27.69
CA ALA A 270 5.49 -14.31 27.13
C ALA A 270 6.84 -14.67 26.46
N VAL A 271 7.59 -13.63 26.08
CA VAL A 271 8.87 -13.73 25.40
C VAL A 271 9.82 -12.65 25.91
N LYS A 272 11.13 -12.91 25.83
CA LYS A 272 12.19 -11.94 26.10
C LYS A 272 13.26 -11.95 25.01
N LEU A 273 13.89 -10.82 24.76
CA LEU A 273 15.04 -10.73 23.87
C LEU A 273 16.30 -11.26 24.59
N ASN A 274 17.18 -11.93 23.86
CA ASN A 274 18.42 -12.51 24.35
C ASN A 274 19.51 -12.44 23.28
N TYR A 275 20.78 -12.62 23.68
CA TYR A 275 21.93 -12.70 22.77
C TYR A 275 22.86 -13.84 23.18
N ASN A 276 23.39 -14.58 22.21
CA ASN A 276 24.55 -15.47 22.39
C ASN A 276 25.33 -15.64 21.08
N ASP A 277 26.55 -16.17 21.15
CA ASP A 277 27.43 -16.32 19.97
C ASP A 277 26.89 -17.31 18.93
N GLU A 278 26.02 -18.24 19.34
CA GLU A 278 25.48 -19.28 18.46
C GLU A 278 24.34 -18.77 17.56
N PHE A 279 23.42 -17.99 18.15
CA PHE A 279 22.18 -17.54 17.52
C PHE A 279 22.15 -16.01 17.27
N GLY A 280 23.11 -15.27 17.79
CA GLY A 280 23.06 -13.81 17.83
C GLY A 280 21.87 -13.33 18.66
N TRP A 281 21.25 -12.21 18.24
CA TRP A 281 20.02 -11.71 18.85
C TRP A 281 18.85 -12.63 18.53
N HIS A 282 18.16 -13.12 19.56
CA HIS A 282 17.03 -14.04 19.43
C HIS A 282 15.98 -13.78 20.51
N ILE A 283 14.77 -14.25 20.27
CA ILE A 283 13.65 -14.14 21.22
C ILE A 283 13.44 -15.50 21.87
N VAL A 284 13.35 -15.53 23.20
CA VAL A 284 13.20 -16.75 24.00
C VAL A 284 11.85 -16.72 24.72
N ALA A 285 11.11 -17.82 24.67
CA ALA A 285 9.90 -17.99 25.46
C ALA A 285 10.24 -18.03 26.96
N THR A 286 9.52 -17.27 27.76
CA THR A 286 9.67 -17.21 29.23
C THR A 286 8.67 -18.12 29.96
N LYS A 287 7.66 -18.61 29.23
CA LYS A 287 6.60 -19.50 29.70
C LYS A 287 6.13 -20.42 28.56
N ASN A 288 5.28 -21.39 28.89
CA ASN A 288 4.58 -22.20 27.89
C ASN A 288 3.59 -21.32 27.10
N ILE A 289 3.73 -21.32 25.77
CA ILE A 289 2.91 -20.53 24.83
C ILE A 289 1.78 -21.40 24.28
N GLN A 290 0.53 -20.92 24.39
CA GLN A 290 -0.62 -21.64 23.84
C GLN A 290 -0.84 -21.33 22.35
N PRO A 291 -1.40 -22.26 21.55
CA PRO A 291 -1.80 -21.97 20.18
C PRO A 291 -2.75 -20.78 20.09
N GLY A 292 -2.41 -19.78 19.28
CA GLY A 292 -3.19 -18.54 19.11
C GLY A 292 -2.84 -17.40 20.08
N GLU A 293 -1.91 -17.61 21.01
CA GLU A 293 -1.47 -16.57 21.95
C GLU A 293 -0.65 -15.47 21.24
N LEU A 294 -0.97 -14.19 21.53
CA LEU A 294 -0.25 -13.04 20.99
C LEU A 294 1.08 -12.83 21.73
N LEU A 295 2.18 -12.99 20.99
CA LEU A 295 3.54 -12.86 21.54
C LEU A 295 4.13 -11.46 21.39
N ILE A 296 3.99 -10.88 20.19
CA ILE A 296 4.57 -9.60 19.81
C ILE A 296 3.58 -8.87 18.91
N LEU A 297 3.40 -7.58 19.16
CA LEU A 297 2.63 -6.68 18.31
C LEU A 297 3.52 -5.47 18.02
N ASP A 298 4.15 -5.47 16.86
CA ASP A 298 5.02 -4.37 16.46
C ASP A 298 4.43 -3.57 15.30
N LYS A 299 4.70 -2.28 15.30
CA LYS A 299 4.30 -1.38 14.22
C LYS A 299 5.47 -1.31 13.23
N PRO A 300 5.25 -1.62 11.93
CA PRO A 300 6.34 -1.59 10.98
C PRO A 300 6.92 -0.18 10.87
N TYR A 301 8.25 -0.09 10.83
CA TYR A 301 8.92 1.19 10.57
C TYR A 301 8.51 1.77 9.21
N SER A 302 8.37 0.89 8.21
CA SER A 302 7.77 1.22 6.92
C SER A 302 7.09 -0.01 6.35
N CYS A 303 6.00 0.19 5.62
CA CYS A 303 5.30 -0.88 4.93
C CYS A 303 5.14 -0.54 3.45
N ARG A 304 4.87 -1.58 2.66
CA ARG A 304 4.67 -1.43 1.22
C ARG A 304 3.93 -2.62 0.65
N LEU A 305 3.20 -2.38 -0.43
CA LEU A 305 2.62 -3.45 -1.21
C LEU A 305 3.67 -4.10 -2.11
N HIS A 306 3.65 -5.42 -2.15
CA HIS A 306 4.34 -6.20 -3.17
C HIS A 306 3.74 -5.87 -4.56
N TYR A 307 4.54 -5.92 -5.63
CA TYR A 307 4.13 -5.55 -6.99
C TYR A 307 2.84 -6.24 -7.44
N ASN A 308 2.73 -7.55 -7.16
CA ASN A 308 1.55 -8.37 -7.49
C ASN A 308 0.26 -7.97 -6.74
N ARG A 309 0.33 -7.03 -5.79
CA ARG A 309 -0.81 -6.52 -5.02
C ARG A 309 -1.20 -5.10 -5.41
N LEU A 310 -0.44 -4.41 -6.26
CA LEU A 310 -0.65 -2.99 -6.60
C LEU A 310 -2.00 -2.70 -7.29
N LEU A 311 -2.54 -3.67 -8.03
CA LEU A 311 -3.86 -3.56 -8.68
C LEU A 311 -5.01 -4.13 -7.83
N LEU A 312 -4.71 -4.74 -6.68
CA LEU A 312 -5.67 -5.48 -5.86
C LEU A 312 -5.84 -4.92 -4.46
N ASN A 313 -4.95 -4.03 -4.05
CA ASN A 313 -4.91 -3.45 -2.71
C ASN A 313 -4.68 -1.95 -2.83
N CYS A 314 -5.29 -1.20 -1.91
CA CYS A 314 -5.00 0.22 -1.76
C CYS A 314 -3.55 0.40 -1.32
N TYR A 315 -2.81 1.24 -2.03
CA TYR A 315 -1.42 1.53 -1.72
C TYR A 315 -1.21 2.13 -0.32
N ARG A 316 -2.18 2.94 0.14
CA ARG A 316 -2.10 3.64 1.42
C ARG A 316 -2.44 2.73 2.61
N CYS A 317 -3.63 2.14 2.62
CA CYS A 317 -4.12 1.39 3.78
C CYS A 317 -3.95 -0.13 3.63
N SER A 318 -3.43 -0.61 2.50
CA SER A 318 -3.27 -2.03 2.17
C SER A 318 -4.58 -2.83 2.08
N LYS A 319 -5.75 -2.21 2.29
CA LYS A 319 -7.07 -2.84 2.15
C LYS A 319 -7.23 -3.39 0.73
N ARG A 320 -7.73 -4.62 0.61
CA ARG A 320 -8.10 -5.20 -0.68
C ARG A 320 -9.16 -4.33 -1.36
N CYS A 321 -8.94 -3.97 -2.61
CA CYS A 321 -9.80 -3.09 -3.39
C CYS A 321 -9.98 -3.69 -4.78
N ILE A 322 -11.23 -3.93 -5.17
CA ILE A 322 -11.56 -4.53 -6.47
C ILE A 322 -11.62 -3.50 -7.60
N ASN A 323 -11.90 -2.24 -7.26
CA ASN A 323 -12.05 -1.13 -8.20
C ASN A 323 -11.11 0.05 -7.83
N PRO A 324 -9.79 -0.17 -7.68
CA PRO A 324 -8.90 0.89 -7.20
C PRO A 324 -8.94 2.12 -8.13
N ILE A 325 -8.87 3.28 -7.51
CA ILE A 325 -8.71 4.59 -8.15
C ILE A 325 -7.20 4.78 -8.40
N PRO A 326 -6.75 5.03 -9.63
CA PRO A 326 -5.33 5.16 -9.92
C PRO A 326 -4.76 6.42 -9.28
N CYS A 327 -3.46 6.39 -9.03
CA CYS A 327 -2.67 7.60 -8.79
C CYS A 327 -2.93 8.67 -9.87
N ARG A 328 -2.98 9.94 -9.45
CA ARG A 328 -3.16 11.09 -10.36
C ARG A 328 -2.07 11.24 -11.42
N ASN A 329 -0.86 10.79 -11.13
CA ASN A 329 0.33 11.04 -11.95
C ASN A 329 0.86 9.77 -12.63
N CYS A 330 0.97 8.66 -11.90
CA CYS A 330 1.57 7.43 -12.41
C CYS A 330 0.57 6.34 -12.76
N THR A 331 1.09 5.24 -13.31
CA THR A 331 0.34 4.03 -13.69
C THR A 331 0.57 2.86 -12.73
N GLN A 332 1.27 3.07 -11.61
CA GLN A 332 1.80 1.97 -10.80
C GLN A 332 0.90 1.57 -9.62
N VAL A 333 0.26 2.54 -8.96
CA VAL A 333 -0.46 2.29 -7.71
C VAL A 333 -1.89 2.82 -7.77
N GLY A 334 -2.78 2.21 -6.97
CA GLY A 334 -4.14 2.67 -6.80
C GLY A 334 -4.61 2.70 -5.35
N PHE A 335 -5.80 3.27 -5.15
CA PHE A 335 -6.34 3.62 -3.84
C PHE A 335 -7.80 3.22 -3.72
N CYS A 336 -8.25 2.88 -2.51
CA CYS A 336 -9.65 2.54 -2.27
C CYS A 336 -10.58 3.76 -2.18
N SER A 337 -10.02 4.97 -2.07
CA SER A 337 -10.77 6.22 -1.98
C SER A 337 -9.91 7.41 -2.39
N GLU A 338 -10.56 8.53 -2.72
CA GLU A 338 -9.88 9.81 -2.97
C GLU A 338 -9.10 10.29 -1.73
N LEU A 339 -9.62 10.03 -0.52
CA LEU A 339 -8.92 10.34 0.73
C LEU A 339 -7.60 9.56 0.85
N CYS A 340 -7.62 8.25 0.62
CA CYS A 340 -6.40 7.44 0.65
C CYS A 340 -5.37 7.87 -0.41
N GLU A 341 -5.83 8.32 -1.57
CA GLU A 341 -4.96 8.91 -2.60
C GLU A 341 -4.33 10.20 -2.09
N GLN A 342 -5.12 11.16 -1.62
CA GLN A 342 -4.66 12.44 -1.11
C GLN A 342 -3.67 12.28 0.06
N GLU A 343 -3.99 11.42 1.02
CA GLU A 343 -3.14 11.16 2.17
C GLU A 343 -1.81 10.51 1.77
N ALA A 344 -1.80 9.60 0.79
CA ALA A 344 -0.56 9.03 0.28
C ALA A 344 0.33 10.09 -0.40
N TRP A 345 -0.27 11.16 -0.91
CA TRP A 345 0.44 12.29 -1.51
C TRP A 345 0.87 13.36 -0.50
N ASN A 346 0.41 13.31 0.74
CA ASN A 346 0.74 14.29 1.76
C ASN A 346 1.55 13.67 2.92
N PRO A 347 2.89 13.51 2.76
CA PRO A 347 3.73 13.05 3.85
C PRO A 347 3.71 14.07 5.00
N VAL A 348 3.53 13.59 6.23
CA VAL A 348 3.69 14.37 7.46
C VAL A 348 5.12 14.19 7.97
N TRP A 349 5.73 15.29 8.41
CA TRP A 349 7.13 15.36 8.80
C TRP A 349 7.17 15.85 10.24
N ILE A 350 7.84 15.11 11.12
CA ILE A 350 8.01 15.51 12.51
C ILE A 350 9.40 16.11 12.67
N ASP A 351 9.47 17.31 13.23
CA ASP A 351 10.74 17.85 13.70
C ASP A 351 11.08 17.20 15.05
N ILE A 352 12.14 16.41 15.04
CA ILE A 352 12.64 15.65 16.19
C ILE A 352 12.99 16.58 17.36
N ASN A 353 13.29 17.86 17.08
CA ASN A 353 13.69 18.82 18.10
C ASN A 353 12.52 19.47 18.85
N THR A 354 11.30 19.49 18.28
CA THR A 354 10.17 20.22 18.87
C THR A 354 9.07 19.29 19.39
N SER A 355 9.11 17.99 19.08
CA SER A 355 8.08 17.00 19.45
C SER A 355 6.65 17.40 19.07
N LEU A 356 6.48 18.42 18.23
CA LEU A 356 5.20 18.98 17.81
C LEU A 356 4.99 18.61 16.34
N PRO A 357 3.92 17.86 16.01
CA PRO A 357 3.59 17.59 14.62
C PRO A 357 3.15 18.89 13.95
N LEU A 358 3.84 19.32 12.90
CA LEU A 358 3.25 20.24 11.94
C LEU A 358 2.17 19.44 11.18
N GLU A 359 0.92 19.62 11.63
CA GLU A 359 -0.33 19.06 11.09
C GLU A 359 -0.49 17.53 11.24
N SER A 360 -1.15 17.12 12.33
CA SER A 360 -1.45 15.71 12.64
C SER A 360 -2.67 15.16 11.88
N THR A 361 -2.57 13.90 11.41
CA THR A 361 -3.64 12.87 11.41
C THR A 361 -3.17 11.54 10.80
N ALA A 362 -2.05 11.51 10.05
CA ALA A 362 -1.59 10.31 9.35
C ALA A 362 -0.68 9.40 10.18
N ASP A 363 -0.93 8.09 10.11
CA ASP A 363 -0.03 7.06 10.63
C ASP A 363 1.28 7.02 9.80
N LEU A 364 2.41 7.40 10.43
CA LEU A 364 3.76 7.44 9.84
C LEU A 364 4.26 6.12 9.24
N SER A 365 3.73 4.99 9.72
CA SER A 365 4.11 3.66 9.22
C SER A 365 3.53 3.38 7.82
N LEU A 366 2.47 4.09 7.43
CA LEU A 366 1.78 3.87 6.16
C LEU A 366 2.59 4.41 4.97
N PRO A 367 2.39 3.87 3.76
CA PRO A 367 3.17 4.27 2.58
C PRO A 367 2.87 5.72 2.16
N CYS A 368 3.90 6.41 1.65
CA CYS A 368 3.79 7.74 1.07
C CYS A 368 4.17 7.68 -0.41
N HIS A 369 3.21 7.95 -1.29
CA HIS A 369 3.42 7.82 -2.73
C HIS A 369 3.99 9.09 -3.39
N ARG A 370 3.97 10.27 -2.75
CA ARG A 370 4.39 11.54 -3.39
C ARG A 370 5.75 11.46 -4.10
N PHE A 371 6.75 10.95 -3.39
CA PHE A 371 8.12 10.84 -3.91
C PHE A 371 8.38 9.49 -4.57
N GLU A 372 7.59 8.49 -4.22
CA GLU A 372 7.61 7.17 -4.84
C GLU A 372 6.72 7.11 -6.08
N CYS A 373 6.27 8.24 -6.62
CA CYS A 373 5.29 8.28 -7.70
C CYS A 373 5.79 7.64 -9.01
N GLY A 374 7.01 7.11 -9.07
CA GLY A 374 7.55 6.58 -10.31
C GLY A 374 7.72 7.66 -11.37
N LEU A 375 7.69 8.94 -10.99
CA LEU A 375 8.11 10.04 -11.86
C LEU A 375 9.49 10.55 -11.50
N VAL A 376 10.07 10.05 -10.41
CA VAL A 376 11.44 10.34 -9.98
C VAL A 376 12.24 9.06 -10.17
N ASP A 377 13.43 9.21 -10.72
CA ASP A 377 14.37 8.10 -10.83
C ASP A 377 14.62 7.49 -9.47
N ARG A 378 14.56 6.16 -9.40
CA ARG A 378 14.75 5.44 -8.14
C ARG A 378 16.13 4.82 -8.09
N LEU A 379 16.71 4.87 -6.89
CA LEU A 379 17.90 4.12 -6.55
C LEU A 379 17.53 2.63 -6.41
N ILE A 380 18.15 1.79 -7.22
CA ILE A 380 18.13 0.35 -7.04
C ILE A 380 19.41 -0.05 -6.35
N ILE A 381 19.29 -0.76 -5.23
CA ILE A 381 20.41 -1.29 -4.48
C ILE A 381 20.38 -2.82 -4.57
N GLU A 382 21.04 -3.39 -5.58
CA GLU A 382 21.04 -4.83 -5.84
C GLU A 382 21.91 -5.60 -4.86
N ASP A 383 21.30 -6.57 -4.16
CA ASP A 383 21.98 -7.43 -3.17
C ASP A 383 22.60 -6.69 -1.97
N TYR A 384 22.03 -5.53 -1.58
CA TYR A 384 22.44 -4.73 -0.42
C TYR A 384 22.67 -5.55 0.86
N ALA A 385 21.79 -6.50 1.14
CA ALA A 385 21.88 -7.34 2.33
C ALA A 385 22.65 -8.66 2.09
N GLY A 386 23.27 -8.82 0.92
CA GLY A 386 24.15 -9.92 0.55
C GLY A 386 23.44 -11.27 0.35
N TRP A 387 22.11 -11.30 0.30
CA TRP A 387 21.32 -12.52 0.19
C TRP A 387 21.60 -13.33 -1.09
N LYS A 388 21.73 -12.70 -2.26
CA LYS A 388 22.06 -13.39 -3.52
C LYS A 388 23.45 -14.00 -3.44
N ARG A 389 24.44 -13.26 -2.93
CA ARG A 389 25.78 -13.80 -2.68
C ARG A 389 25.80 -14.91 -1.63
N LEU A 390 25.01 -14.80 -0.56
CA LEU A 390 24.91 -15.85 0.46
C LEU A 390 24.30 -17.13 -0.14
N ARG A 391 23.38 -17.02 -1.10
CA ARG A 391 22.87 -18.18 -1.85
C ARG A 391 23.94 -18.85 -2.71
N SER A 392 24.81 -18.07 -3.36
CA SER A 392 25.83 -18.60 -4.26
C SER A 392 27.02 -19.26 -3.54
N LYS A 393 27.24 -18.93 -2.26
CA LYS A 393 28.29 -19.56 -1.45
C LYS A 393 27.97 -21.02 -1.10
N SER A 394 29.01 -21.85 -1.06
CA SER A 394 28.90 -23.22 -0.55
C SER A 394 28.62 -23.21 0.95
N SER A 395 27.95 -24.25 1.47
CA SER A 395 27.69 -24.37 2.90
C SER A 395 28.96 -24.40 3.76
N ASN A 396 30.13 -24.67 3.18
CA ASN A 396 31.39 -24.67 3.93
C ASN A 396 31.92 -23.26 4.16
N ASP A 397 31.60 -22.31 3.27
CA ASP A 397 32.10 -20.92 3.27
C ASP A 397 31.19 -19.94 4.05
N LEU A 398 30.20 -20.48 4.77
CA LEU A 398 29.23 -19.74 5.57
C LEU A 398 29.54 -19.87 7.06
N THR A 399 29.21 -18.85 7.85
CA THR A 399 29.27 -18.94 9.31
C THR A 399 28.25 -19.94 9.84
N VAL A 400 28.48 -20.52 11.02
CA VAL A 400 27.58 -21.51 11.64
C VAL A 400 26.13 -20.99 11.72
N SER A 401 25.94 -19.72 12.09
CA SER A 401 24.62 -19.09 12.18
C SER A 401 23.95 -18.95 10.81
N ILE A 402 24.69 -18.64 9.74
CA ILE A 402 24.11 -18.53 8.38
C ILE A 402 23.85 -19.91 7.78
N LYS A 403 24.67 -20.93 8.06
CA LYS A 403 24.41 -22.31 7.62
C LYS A 403 23.03 -22.80 8.07
N LYS A 404 22.61 -22.46 9.29
CA LYS A 404 21.27 -22.78 9.83
C LYS A 404 20.14 -22.14 9.02
N LEU A 405 20.37 -20.96 8.44
CA LEU A 405 19.40 -20.22 7.63
C LEU A 405 19.51 -20.52 6.13
N LYS A 406 20.57 -21.19 5.65
CA LYS A 406 20.84 -21.41 4.23
C LYS A 406 19.67 -22.06 3.48
N SER A 407 19.07 -23.09 4.07
CA SER A 407 17.92 -23.79 3.47
C SER A 407 16.67 -22.92 3.33
N PHE A 408 16.51 -21.90 4.18
CA PHE A 408 15.43 -20.92 4.07
C PHE A 408 15.76 -19.87 3.01
N ILE A 409 16.99 -19.33 3.03
CA ILE A 409 17.46 -18.33 2.08
C ILE A 409 17.37 -18.86 0.64
N ASP A 410 17.72 -20.13 0.42
CA ASP A 410 17.69 -20.77 -0.90
C ASP A 410 16.27 -20.95 -1.47
N LYS A 411 15.24 -20.90 -0.64
CA LYS A 411 13.84 -20.99 -1.07
C LYS A 411 13.23 -19.65 -1.47
N LEU A 412 13.85 -18.53 -1.09
CA LEU A 412 13.36 -17.20 -1.44
C LEU A 412 13.61 -16.93 -2.93
N SER A 413 12.67 -16.27 -3.61
CA SER A 413 12.91 -15.81 -4.99
C SER A 413 13.92 -14.66 -5.01
N ASP A 414 14.47 -14.31 -6.17
CA ASP A 414 15.30 -13.09 -6.31
C ASP A 414 14.50 -11.81 -6.09
N ASP A 415 13.19 -11.86 -6.36
CA ASP A 415 12.28 -10.73 -6.23
C ASP A 415 11.90 -10.45 -4.78
N ASP A 416 11.85 -11.48 -3.93
CA ASP A 416 11.43 -11.39 -2.52
C ASP A 416 12.53 -10.91 -1.56
N VAL A 417 13.70 -10.62 -2.10
CA VAL A 417 14.90 -10.28 -1.33
C VAL A 417 15.10 -8.76 -1.30
N ILE A 418 15.55 -8.21 -0.16
CA ILE A 418 15.91 -6.79 -0.07
C ILE A 418 17.03 -6.49 -1.07
N GLY A 419 16.74 -5.64 -2.04
CA GLY A 419 17.61 -5.33 -3.17
C GLY A 419 17.28 -6.09 -4.46
N GLY A 420 16.26 -6.95 -4.48
CA GLY A 420 15.67 -7.42 -5.73
C GLY A 420 15.08 -6.25 -6.54
N PRO A 421 14.95 -6.39 -7.87
CA PRO A 421 14.43 -5.32 -8.74
C PRO A 421 13.03 -4.85 -8.30
N ASN A 422 12.22 -5.75 -7.73
CA ASN A 422 10.86 -5.48 -7.27
C ASN A 422 10.77 -4.89 -5.84
N ILE A 423 11.77 -5.11 -4.98
CA ILE A 423 11.74 -4.71 -3.56
C ILE A 423 12.69 -3.53 -3.25
N SER A 424 13.59 -3.19 -4.18
CA SER A 424 14.48 -2.03 -4.10
C SER A 424 13.77 -0.71 -3.75
N TRP A 425 12.50 -0.58 -4.15
CA TRP A 425 11.68 0.57 -3.83
C TRP A 425 11.58 0.86 -2.31
N LEU A 426 11.64 -0.14 -1.43
CA LEU A 426 11.51 0.08 0.01
C LEU A 426 12.63 0.98 0.56
N ALA A 427 13.87 0.78 0.11
CA ALA A 427 14.99 1.62 0.51
C ALA A 427 14.79 3.07 0.08
N PHE A 428 14.35 3.27 -1.17
CA PHE A 428 14.01 4.60 -1.69
C PHE A 428 12.83 5.24 -0.93
N SER A 429 11.83 4.44 -0.56
CA SER A 429 10.66 4.87 0.23
C SER A 429 11.07 5.41 1.60
N LEU A 430 12.05 4.78 2.24
CA LEU A 430 12.60 5.24 3.51
C LEU A 430 13.34 6.57 3.36
N LEU A 431 14.20 6.69 2.34
CA LEU A 431 14.92 7.93 2.06
C LEU A 431 13.96 9.10 1.81
N THR A 432 12.94 8.87 0.99
CA THR A 432 11.98 9.92 0.62
C THR A 432 11.04 10.35 1.75
N LYS A 433 10.94 9.57 2.83
CA LYS A 433 10.25 9.95 4.06
C LYS A 433 11.13 10.76 5.04
N THR A 434 12.43 10.88 4.79
CA THR A 434 13.39 11.54 5.69
C THR A 434 13.29 13.06 5.60
N ALA A 435 13.33 13.78 6.74
CA ALA A 435 12.93 15.17 6.76
C ALA A 435 13.79 16.13 5.89
N PRO A 436 13.35 17.24 5.21
CA PRO A 436 14.20 17.87 4.21
C PRO A 436 15.31 18.63 4.93
N ASN A 437 15.01 19.15 6.12
CA ASN A 437 15.98 19.68 7.07
C ASN A 437 16.94 18.61 7.62
N ILE A 438 16.49 17.35 7.75
CA ILE A 438 17.39 16.22 8.07
C ILE A 438 18.29 15.94 6.86
N LEU A 439 17.74 15.69 5.67
CA LEU A 439 18.50 15.51 4.43
C LEU A 439 19.52 16.63 4.21
N ASN A 440 19.10 17.89 4.36
CA ASN A 440 19.97 19.05 4.22
C ASN A 440 21.08 19.11 5.27
N ARG A 441 20.82 18.65 6.50
CA ARG A 441 21.88 18.49 7.50
C ARG A 441 22.87 17.41 7.07
N LEU A 442 22.39 16.25 6.62
CA LEU A 442 23.24 15.13 6.17
C LEU A 442 24.13 15.52 4.98
N ILE A 443 23.61 16.34 4.06
CA ILE A 443 24.34 16.83 2.88
C ILE A 443 25.42 17.87 3.24
N LYS A 444 25.27 18.57 4.37
CA LYS A 444 26.15 19.68 4.79
C LYS A 444 27.32 19.27 5.69
N VAL A 445 27.47 17.98 6.05
CA VAL A 445 28.53 17.51 6.98
C VAL A 445 29.88 17.24 6.28
N ASN A 446 30.16 17.91 5.15
CA ASN A 446 31.50 17.89 4.52
C ASN A 446 32.19 19.23 4.73
#